data_AF-A0A178LUX7-F1
#
_entry.id   AF-A0A178LUX7-F1
#
_cell.length_a   1.000
_cell.length_b   1.000
_cell.length_c   1.000
_cell.angle_alpha   90.00
_cell.angle_beta   90.00
_cell.angle_gamma   90.00
#
_symmetry.space_group_name_H-M   'P 1'
#
loop_
_entity.id
_entity.type
_entity.pdbx_description
1 polymer ?
#
loop_
_entity_poly.entity_id
_entity_poly.type
_entity_poly.pdbx_seq_one_letter_code
_entity_poly.pdbx_strand_id
1 'polypeptide(L)'
;MTVEPSNQEPTVEPSNQEPTVAVAYLDADATRDAEFDEATHTWTAGGRHARIVVATDGTLPSALTCRVEHLRPYLGVAVHGVPNWFLVTGPDAAAQKGYIAKCLDYLDRTDTTRIEVRAGAQRTYDDRSRGRTRRGGHYWRKVGRRIPSAFEVRSLGFEDGPEEGVYDGAAKVVVSDRMLDAKVRLTGRIDPIDGHYHWQGTVFAADADVRLPQDVTVAIGDRCARGRLTERTPWSTFSVVGLGMPPFALEAVEVDVPRQ
;
A
#
# COMPACT_ATOMS: atom_id res chain seq x y z
N MET A 1 -49.92 47.00 -2.19
CA MET A 1 -48.89 46.85 -3.24
C MET A 1 -47.81 46.01 -2.62
N THR A 2 -47.95 44.69 -2.76
CA THR A 2 -47.13 43.70 -2.06
C THR A 2 -46.20 43.09 -3.10
N VAL A 3 -44.90 43.20 -2.87
CA VAL A 3 -43.86 42.74 -3.80
C VAL A 3 -43.58 41.27 -3.47
N GLU A 4 -43.85 40.38 -4.43
CA GLU A 4 -43.44 38.96 -4.34
C GLU A 4 -41.92 38.83 -4.61
N PRO A 5 -41.17 38.05 -3.83
CA PRO A 5 -39.79 37.74 -4.17
C PRO A 5 -39.73 36.62 -5.21
N SER A 6 -39.06 36.90 -6.33
CA SER A 6 -38.71 35.96 -7.39
C SER A 6 -37.77 34.87 -6.86
N ASN A 7 -38.25 33.65 -6.75
CA ASN A 7 -37.47 32.48 -6.37
C ASN A 7 -36.77 31.92 -7.63
N GLN A 8 -35.49 32.23 -7.83
CA GLN A 8 -34.64 31.55 -8.81
C GLN A 8 -34.03 30.31 -8.14
N GLU A 9 -34.46 29.13 -8.57
CA GLU A 9 -33.79 27.87 -8.24
C GLU A 9 -32.41 27.83 -8.91
N PRO A 10 -31.33 27.43 -8.20
CA PRO A 10 -30.03 27.26 -8.81
C PRO A 10 -30.06 26.06 -9.77
N THR A 11 -29.82 26.32 -11.06
CA THR A 11 -29.57 25.29 -12.05
C THR A 11 -28.24 24.61 -11.71
N VAL A 12 -28.29 23.41 -11.14
CA VAL A 12 -27.12 22.56 -10.95
C VAL A 12 -26.81 21.92 -12.30
N GLU A 13 -25.80 22.43 -12.99
CA GLU A 13 -25.25 21.75 -14.18
C GLU A 13 -24.75 20.35 -13.78
N PRO A 14 -25.10 19.29 -14.52
CA PRO A 14 -24.58 17.95 -14.24
C PRO A 14 -23.06 17.96 -14.42
N SER A 15 -22.32 17.55 -13.40
CA SER A 15 -20.87 17.42 -13.51
C SER A 15 -20.56 16.41 -14.61
N ASN A 16 -19.91 16.88 -15.68
CA ASN A 16 -19.55 16.08 -16.83
C ASN A 16 -18.28 15.24 -16.53
N GLN A 17 -18.29 14.52 -15.40
CA GLN A 17 -17.23 13.56 -15.08
C GLN A 17 -17.48 12.30 -15.92
N GLU A 18 -16.56 12.03 -16.84
CA GLU A 18 -16.57 10.76 -17.58
C GLU A 18 -16.59 9.58 -16.62
N PRO A 19 -17.39 8.53 -16.91
CA PRO A 19 -17.55 7.42 -15.99
C PRO A 19 -16.22 6.67 -15.81
N THR A 20 -15.78 6.55 -14.56
CA THR A 20 -14.60 5.75 -14.19
C THR A 20 -14.83 4.28 -14.51
N VAL A 21 -14.00 3.71 -15.38
CA VAL A 21 -14.01 2.29 -15.69
C VAL A 21 -13.22 1.52 -14.62
N ALA A 22 -13.71 0.33 -14.22
CA ALA A 22 -13.03 -0.48 -13.22
C ALA A 22 -11.62 -0.94 -13.65
N VAL A 23 -11.48 -1.41 -14.90
CA VAL A 23 -10.21 -1.88 -15.47
C VAL A 23 -10.10 -1.41 -16.92
N ALA A 24 -9.00 -0.75 -17.28
CA ALA A 24 -8.65 -0.39 -18.65
C ALA A 24 -7.41 -1.16 -19.13
N TYR A 25 -7.46 -1.68 -20.35
CA TYR A 25 -6.31 -2.26 -21.04
C TYR A 25 -5.74 -1.22 -22.00
N LEU A 26 -4.48 -0.86 -21.82
CA LEU A 26 -3.83 0.23 -22.57
C LEU A 26 -2.51 -0.23 -23.21
N ASP A 27 -2.12 0.45 -24.27
CA ASP A 27 -0.85 0.31 -24.99
C ASP A 27 0.06 1.54 -24.79
N ALA A 28 1.25 1.52 -25.37
CA ALA A 28 2.29 2.55 -25.21
C ALA A 28 1.81 3.96 -25.56
N ASP A 29 0.92 4.09 -26.54
CA ASP A 29 0.47 5.40 -27.01
C ASP A 29 -0.56 5.99 -26.05
N ALA A 30 -1.47 5.15 -25.53
CA ALA A 30 -2.46 5.57 -24.55
C ALA A 30 -1.89 5.85 -23.14
N THR A 31 -0.64 5.45 -22.87
CA THR A 31 -0.03 5.55 -21.53
C THR A 31 0.98 6.69 -21.37
N ARG A 32 1.25 7.47 -22.43
CA ARG A 32 2.26 8.55 -22.40
C ARG A 32 1.96 9.64 -21.39
N ASP A 33 0.72 10.12 -21.41
CA ASP A 33 0.23 11.21 -20.54
C ASP A 33 -0.54 10.67 -19.34
N ALA A 34 -0.27 9.42 -18.94
CA ALA A 34 -0.96 8.79 -17.84
C ALA A 34 -0.61 9.47 -16.51
N GLU A 35 -1.63 9.94 -15.80
CA GLU A 35 -1.51 10.59 -14.50
C GLU A 35 -2.37 9.87 -13.47
N PHE A 36 -1.83 9.69 -12.26
CA PHE A 36 -2.53 9.07 -11.15
C PHE A 36 -3.05 10.16 -10.21
N ASP A 37 -4.35 10.13 -9.95
CA ASP A 37 -5.00 10.95 -8.95
C ASP A 37 -5.04 10.18 -7.62
N GLU A 38 -4.23 10.64 -6.65
CA GLU A 38 -4.15 10.05 -5.32
C GLU A 38 -5.46 10.21 -4.54
N ALA A 39 -6.26 11.25 -4.79
CA ALA A 39 -7.52 11.47 -4.06
C ALA A 39 -8.62 10.51 -4.49
N THR A 40 -8.62 10.10 -5.77
CA THR A 40 -9.63 9.18 -6.32
C THR A 40 -9.10 7.77 -6.57
N HIS A 41 -7.81 7.54 -6.35
CA HIS A 41 -7.10 6.29 -6.68
C HIS A 41 -7.36 5.84 -8.13
N THR A 42 -7.41 6.80 -9.06
CA THR A 42 -7.67 6.52 -10.48
C THR A 42 -6.56 7.06 -11.38
N TRP A 43 -6.44 6.43 -12.54
CA TRP A 43 -5.60 6.88 -13.64
C TRP A 43 -6.43 7.63 -14.66
N THR A 44 -5.91 8.77 -15.13
CA THR A 44 -6.33 9.42 -16.37
C THR A 44 -5.32 9.07 -17.45
N ALA A 45 -5.73 8.32 -18.48
CA ALA A 45 -4.84 7.88 -19.55
C ALA A 45 -5.60 7.64 -20.85
N GLY A 46 -5.09 8.14 -21.98
CA GLY A 46 -5.72 7.96 -23.30
C GLY A 46 -7.16 8.46 -23.38
N GLY A 47 -7.49 9.53 -22.65
CA GLY A 47 -8.86 10.08 -22.57
C GLY A 47 -9.84 9.17 -21.82
N ARG A 48 -9.34 8.38 -20.85
CA ARG A 48 -10.17 7.51 -20.00
C ARG A 48 -9.79 7.69 -18.55
N HIS A 49 -10.80 7.61 -17.69
CA HIS A 49 -10.63 7.47 -16.24
C HIS A 49 -10.77 5.99 -15.86
N ALA A 50 -9.73 5.41 -15.27
CA ALA A 50 -9.72 4.00 -14.91
C ALA A 50 -9.17 3.77 -13.50
N ARG A 51 -9.81 2.89 -12.72
CA ARG A 51 -9.27 2.53 -11.39
C ARG A 51 -8.01 1.68 -11.52
N ILE A 52 -8.04 0.67 -12.38
CA ILE A 52 -6.91 -0.21 -12.66
C ILE A 52 -6.51 -0.08 -14.13
N VAL A 53 -5.20 0.03 -14.38
CA VAL A 53 -4.65 -0.06 -15.73
C VAL A 53 -3.89 -1.37 -15.89
N VAL A 54 -4.09 -2.04 -17.03
CA VAL A 54 -3.32 -3.22 -17.43
C VAL A 54 -2.61 -2.91 -18.74
N ALA A 55 -1.30 -2.64 -18.68
CA ALA A 55 -0.47 -2.43 -19.86
C ALA A 55 -0.06 -3.77 -20.48
N THR A 56 -0.44 -3.99 -21.73
CA THR A 56 -0.24 -5.28 -22.42
C THR A 56 1.09 -5.40 -23.17
N ASP A 57 1.81 -4.30 -23.31
CA ASP A 57 3.11 -4.22 -23.97
C ASP A 57 4.27 -3.97 -22.99
N GLY A 58 3.97 -3.90 -21.68
CA GLY A 58 4.95 -3.69 -20.64
C GLY A 58 5.31 -2.23 -20.40
N THR A 59 4.62 -1.30 -21.04
CA THR A 59 4.85 0.13 -20.83
C THR A 59 4.46 0.57 -19.41
N LEU A 60 5.24 1.52 -18.90
CA LEU A 60 4.99 2.23 -17.66
C LEU A 60 4.66 3.69 -17.98
N PRO A 61 3.92 4.40 -17.12
CA PRO A 61 3.66 5.82 -17.28
C PRO A 61 4.96 6.60 -17.44
N SER A 62 5.09 7.36 -18.53
CA SER A 62 6.35 8.05 -18.87
C SER A 62 6.83 8.96 -17.75
N ALA A 63 5.90 9.67 -17.07
CA ALA A 63 6.18 10.52 -15.92
C ALA A 63 6.88 9.80 -14.74
N LEU A 64 6.70 8.48 -14.61
CA LEU A 64 7.25 7.68 -13.51
C LEU A 64 8.52 6.92 -13.90
N THR A 65 8.82 6.76 -15.19
CA THR A 65 9.97 5.97 -15.66
C THR A 65 11.32 6.42 -15.11
N CYS A 66 11.55 7.73 -14.93
CA CYS A 66 12.79 8.24 -14.32
C CYS A 66 12.90 8.01 -12.81
N ARG A 67 11.79 7.67 -12.14
CA ARG A 67 11.70 7.51 -10.67
C ARG A 67 11.71 6.04 -10.23
N VAL A 68 11.54 5.12 -11.18
CA VAL A 68 11.47 3.68 -10.92
C VAL A 68 12.88 3.09 -10.90
N GLU A 69 13.23 2.39 -9.81
CA GLU A 69 14.45 1.57 -9.78
C GLU A 69 14.39 0.53 -10.93
N HIS A 70 15.49 0.34 -11.68
CA HIS A 70 15.58 -0.64 -12.79
C HIS A 70 15.59 -2.11 -12.32
N LEU A 71 14.61 -2.49 -11.50
CA LEU A 71 14.38 -3.85 -11.05
C LEU A 71 13.41 -4.57 -11.98
N ARG A 72 13.47 -5.89 -12.02
CA ARG A 72 12.41 -6.68 -12.68
C ARG A 72 11.06 -6.35 -12.02
N PRO A 73 9.97 -6.20 -12.81
CA PRO A 73 8.64 -6.09 -12.24
C PRO A 73 8.35 -7.31 -11.34
N TYR A 74 7.75 -7.08 -10.18
CA TYR A 74 7.38 -8.13 -9.25
C TYR A 74 6.46 -9.14 -9.95
N LEU A 75 6.89 -10.40 -10.02
CA LEU A 75 6.22 -11.48 -10.78
C LEU A 75 5.97 -11.16 -12.27
N GLY A 76 6.61 -10.13 -12.82
CA GLY A 76 6.31 -9.61 -14.15
C GLY A 76 5.00 -8.81 -14.24
N VAL A 77 4.33 -8.49 -13.13
CA VAL A 77 3.01 -7.85 -13.11
C VAL A 77 2.97 -6.46 -12.51
N ALA A 78 3.86 -6.08 -11.59
CA ALA A 78 3.72 -4.82 -10.87
C ALA A 78 5.09 -4.18 -10.60
N VAL A 79 5.10 -2.86 -10.48
CA VAL A 79 6.31 -2.06 -10.24
C VAL A 79 6.02 -1.11 -9.08
N HIS A 80 6.95 -1.05 -8.12
CA HIS A 80 6.86 -0.14 -6.99
C HIS A 80 6.95 1.31 -7.49
N GLY A 81 6.16 2.20 -6.87
CA GLY A 81 5.97 3.57 -7.31
C GLY A 81 4.94 3.75 -8.42
N VAL A 82 4.28 2.67 -8.87
CA VAL A 82 3.24 2.72 -9.92
C VAL A 82 1.96 2.03 -9.39
N PRO A 83 1.16 2.72 -8.55
CA PRO A 83 -0.04 2.14 -7.95
C PRO A 83 -1.09 1.82 -9.03
N ASN A 84 -1.93 0.83 -8.76
CA ASN A 84 -3.05 0.43 -9.62
C ASN A 84 -2.68 0.08 -11.08
N TRP A 85 -1.39 -0.13 -11.35
CA TRP A 85 -0.88 -0.43 -12.67
C TRP A 85 -0.31 -1.84 -12.71
N PHE A 86 -0.88 -2.66 -13.58
CA PHE A 86 -0.39 -4.01 -13.83
C PHE A 86 0.18 -4.16 -15.24
N LEU A 87 1.13 -5.07 -15.37
CA LEU A 87 1.72 -5.48 -16.62
C LEU A 87 1.24 -6.88 -16.97
N VAL A 88 0.88 -7.07 -18.23
CA VAL A 88 0.68 -8.41 -18.80
C VAL A 88 1.59 -8.52 -20.01
N THR A 89 2.70 -9.23 -19.84
CA THR A 89 3.74 -9.39 -20.85
C THR A 89 4.12 -10.87 -21.01
N GLY A 90 4.61 -11.24 -22.20
CA GLY A 90 5.07 -12.61 -22.43
C GLY A 90 6.28 -13.00 -21.58
N PRO A 91 6.55 -14.29 -21.34
CA PRO A 91 5.82 -15.49 -21.79
C PRO A 91 4.72 -15.98 -20.82
N ASP A 92 4.58 -15.36 -19.64
CA ASP A 92 3.75 -15.87 -18.53
C ASP A 92 2.32 -15.27 -18.49
N ALA A 93 1.83 -14.69 -19.59
CA ALA A 93 0.61 -13.86 -19.63
C ALA A 93 -0.63 -14.50 -18.99
N ALA A 94 -0.88 -15.80 -19.20
CA ALA A 94 -2.02 -16.50 -18.58
C ALA A 94 -1.90 -16.55 -17.05
N ALA A 95 -0.70 -16.81 -16.52
CA ALA A 95 -0.46 -16.85 -15.09
C ALA A 95 -0.47 -15.45 -14.46
N GLN A 96 0.03 -14.45 -15.18
CA GLN A 96 -0.06 -13.04 -14.78
C GLN A 96 -1.52 -12.59 -14.66
N LYS A 97 -2.37 -12.84 -15.68
CA LYS A 97 -3.81 -12.55 -15.62
C LYS A 97 -4.48 -13.22 -14.42
N GLY A 98 -4.18 -14.50 -14.19
CA GLY A 98 -4.70 -15.24 -13.04
C GLY A 98 -4.20 -14.71 -11.68
N TYR A 99 -3.03 -14.06 -11.63
CA TYR A 99 -2.54 -13.41 -10.43
C TYR A 99 -3.17 -12.02 -10.24
N ILE A 100 -3.28 -11.23 -11.30
CA ILE A 100 -3.95 -9.92 -11.30
C ILE A 100 -5.40 -10.08 -10.84
N ALA A 101 -6.13 -11.09 -11.34
CA ALA A 101 -7.49 -11.38 -10.90
C ALA A 101 -7.58 -11.63 -9.37
N LYS A 102 -6.55 -12.22 -8.75
CA LYS A 102 -6.50 -12.39 -7.28
C LYS A 102 -6.22 -11.08 -6.55
N CYS A 103 -5.44 -10.18 -7.15
CA CYS A 103 -5.26 -8.83 -6.61
C CYS A 103 -6.59 -8.06 -6.65
N LEU A 104 -7.34 -8.17 -7.74
CA LEU A 104 -8.66 -7.54 -7.88
C LEU A 104 -9.69 -8.12 -6.89
N ASP A 105 -9.73 -9.45 -6.74
CA ASP A 105 -10.55 -10.13 -5.71
C ASP A 105 -10.17 -9.68 -4.30
N TYR A 106 -8.88 -9.47 -4.03
CA TYR A 106 -8.42 -8.95 -2.75
C TYR A 106 -8.89 -7.51 -2.50
N LEU A 107 -8.82 -6.63 -3.50
CA LEU A 107 -9.33 -5.25 -3.42
C LEU A 107 -10.83 -5.24 -3.09
N ASP A 108 -11.63 -6.01 -3.85
CA ASP A 108 -13.08 -6.11 -3.70
C ASP A 108 -13.46 -6.61 -2.28
N ARG A 109 -12.80 -7.69 -1.83
CA ARG A 109 -13.05 -8.27 -0.50
C ARG A 109 -12.64 -7.41 0.68
N THR A 110 -11.77 -6.42 0.47
CA THR A 110 -11.24 -5.54 1.53
C THR A 110 -11.74 -4.10 1.41
N ASP A 111 -12.60 -3.82 0.44
CA ASP A 111 -13.08 -2.47 0.10
C ASP A 111 -11.92 -1.45 -0.04
N THR A 112 -10.84 -1.90 -0.67
CA THR A 112 -9.67 -1.07 -0.97
C THR A 112 -9.64 -0.71 -2.45
N THR A 113 -9.06 0.45 -2.76
CA THR A 113 -9.14 1.07 -4.08
C THR A 113 -7.77 1.44 -4.63
N ARG A 114 -6.74 1.53 -3.78
CA ARG A 114 -5.32 1.65 -4.14
C ARG A 114 -4.61 0.34 -3.83
N ILE A 115 -3.79 -0.14 -4.75
CA ILE A 115 -2.88 -1.27 -4.56
C ILE A 115 -1.51 -0.95 -5.19
N GLU A 116 -0.45 -1.16 -4.43
CA GLU A 116 0.92 -0.94 -4.89
C GLU A 116 1.85 -2.00 -4.35
N VAL A 117 2.76 -2.52 -5.18
CA VAL A 117 3.75 -3.48 -4.69
C VAL A 117 4.75 -2.79 -3.78
N ARG A 118 5.07 -3.42 -2.64
CA ARG A 118 6.09 -2.91 -1.72
C ARG A 118 7.49 -3.00 -2.34
N ALA A 119 8.30 -1.96 -2.18
CA ALA A 119 9.69 -1.94 -2.67
C ALA A 119 10.50 -3.18 -2.28
N GLY A 120 10.46 -3.57 -1.00
CA GLY A 120 11.16 -4.75 -0.49
C GLY A 120 10.68 -6.07 -1.11
N ALA A 121 9.39 -6.18 -1.45
CA ALA A 121 8.84 -7.35 -2.13
C ALA A 121 9.38 -7.48 -3.56
N GLN A 122 9.48 -6.35 -4.29
CA GLN A 122 10.07 -6.31 -5.62
C GLN A 122 11.56 -6.62 -5.61
N ARG A 123 12.37 -6.00 -4.73
CA ARG A 123 13.81 -6.30 -4.59
C ARG A 123 14.07 -7.77 -4.25
N THR A 124 13.37 -8.29 -3.24
CA THR A 124 13.47 -9.70 -2.85
C THR A 124 13.14 -10.64 -4.01
N TYR A 125 12.17 -10.26 -4.84
CA TYR A 125 11.82 -11.03 -6.03
C TYR A 125 12.90 -10.93 -7.12
N ASP A 126 13.43 -9.74 -7.41
CA ASP A 126 14.49 -9.52 -8.39
C ASP A 126 15.71 -10.38 -8.05
N ASP A 127 16.19 -10.28 -6.82
CA ASP A 127 17.35 -11.03 -6.33
C ASP A 127 17.18 -12.54 -6.46
N ARG A 128 16.00 -13.06 -6.10
CA ARG A 128 15.68 -14.50 -6.17
C ARG A 128 15.41 -15.01 -7.59
N SER A 129 15.08 -14.12 -8.52
CA SER A 129 14.69 -14.48 -9.88
C SER A 129 15.86 -14.46 -10.86
N ARG A 130 17.04 -13.96 -10.44
CA ARG A 130 18.27 -14.05 -11.24
C ARG A 130 18.54 -15.51 -11.61
N GLY A 131 18.55 -15.80 -12.92
CA GLY A 131 18.84 -17.13 -13.46
C GLY A 131 17.67 -18.12 -13.57
N ARG A 132 16.42 -17.75 -13.25
CA ARG A 132 15.24 -18.62 -13.44
C ARG A 132 14.37 -18.16 -14.62
N THR A 133 14.18 -19.04 -15.61
CA THR A 133 13.47 -18.71 -16.86
C THR A 133 12.08 -19.34 -16.98
N ARG A 134 11.69 -20.29 -16.11
CA ARG A 134 10.38 -20.96 -16.15
C ARG A 134 9.76 -21.12 -14.77
N ARG A 135 8.46 -20.83 -14.65
CA ARG A 135 7.69 -20.90 -13.40
C ARG A 135 6.55 -21.91 -13.54
N GLY A 136 6.51 -22.92 -12.67
CA GLY A 136 5.43 -23.91 -12.65
C GLY A 136 4.17 -23.42 -11.92
N GLY A 137 3.03 -24.07 -12.13
CA GLY A 137 1.76 -23.69 -11.48
C GLY A 137 1.79 -23.67 -9.94
N HIS A 138 2.61 -24.52 -9.31
CA HIS A 138 2.83 -24.51 -7.85
C HIS A 138 3.39 -23.17 -7.35
N TYR A 139 4.28 -22.55 -8.13
CA TYR A 139 4.85 -21.24 -7.80
C TYR A 139 3.75 -20.17 -7.73
N TRP A 140 2.89 -20.10 -8.75
CA TRP A 140 1.81 -19.11 -8.85
C TRP A 140 0.73 -19.27 -7.76
N ARG A 141 0.50 -20.50 -7.30
CA ARG A 141 -0.37 -20.75 -6.15
C ARG A 141 0.25 -20.22 -4.85
N LYS A 142 1.56 -20.43 -4.65
CA LYS A 142 2.28 -19.97 -3.45
C LYS A 142 2.32 -18.44 -3.36
N VAL A 143 2.61 -17.76 -4.47
CA VAL A 143 2.70 -16.28 -4.47
C VAL A 143 1.33 -15.62 -4.34
N GLY A 144 0.25 -16.26 -4.82
CA GLY A 144 -1.13 -15.77 -4.62
C GLY A 144 -1.49 -15.62 -3.14
N ARG A 145 -1.00 -16.50 -2.26
CA ARG A 145 -1.24 -16.40 -0.80
C ARG A 145 -0.47 -15.26 -0.12
N ARG A 146 0.41 -14.55 -0.85
CA ARG A 146 1.27 -13.50 -0.31
C ARG A 146 0.83 -12.08 -0.69
N ILE A 147 -0.31 -11.92 -1.36
CA ILE A 147 -0.82 -10.61 -1.75
C ILE A 147 -0.85 -9.63 -0.55
N PRO A 148 -1.38 -10.00 0.64
CA PRO A 148 -1.45 -9.07 1.78
C PRO A 148 -0.07 -8.61 2.32
N SER A 149 1.01 -9.34 2.04
CA SER A 149 2.37 -8.98 2.47
C SER A 149 3.25 -8.43 1.34
N ALA A 150 2.86 -8.65 0.09
CA ALA A 150 3.57 -8.14 -1.08
C ALA A 150 3.10 -6.75 -1.49
N PHE A 151 1.87 -6.38 -1.16
CA PHE A 151 1.26 -5.12 -1.54
C PHE A 151 0.94 -4.23 -0.33
N GLU A 152 0.97 -2.92 -0.57
CA GLU A 152 0.31 -1.90 0.23
C GLU A 152 -1.04 -1.61 -0.43
N VAL A 153 -2.11 -1.49 0.37
CA VAL A 153 -3.45 -1.15 -0.11
C VAL A 153 -4.08 -0.03 0.71
N ARG A 154 -4.92 0.80 0.09
CA ARG A 154 -5.65 1.91 0.75
C ARG A 154 -7.08 2.03 0.22
N SER A 155 -8.00 2.53 1.05
CA SER A 155 -9.41 2.79 0.70
C SER A 155 -9.64 4.27 0.37
N LEU A 156 -10.71 4.59 -0.37
CA LEU A 156 -11.09 5.98 -0.66
C LEU A 156 -11.66 6.68 0.58
N GLY A 157 -11.42 7.98 0.74
CA GLY A 157 -11.99 8.78 1.82
C GLY A 157 -11.33 8.61 3.19
N PHE A 158 -10.23 7.85 3.26
CA PHE A 158 -9.30 7.92 4.39
C PHE A 158 -8.44 9.19 4.21
N GLU A 159 -8.98 10.33 4.66
CA GLU A 159 -8.17 11.53 4.91
C GLU A 159 -7.13 11.20 5.99
N ASP A 160 -5.92 11.76 5.88
CA ASP A 160 -4.78 11.63 6.81
C ASP A 160 -5.08 12.33 8.17
N GLY A 161 -6.21 12.01 8.78
CA GLY A 161 -6.40 12.08 10.23
C GLY A 161 -5.59 10.96 10.89
N PRO A 162 -5.39 10.95 12.22
CA PRO A 162 -4.76 9.81 12.88
C PRO A 162 -5.59 8.57 12.54
N GLU A 163 -5.06 7.71 11.66
CA GLU A 163 -5.76 6.52 11.19
C GLU A 163 -6.23 5.77 12.45
N GLU A 164 -7.52 5.46 12.56
CA GLU A 164 -8.08 4.74 13.70
C GLU A 164 -7.25 3.44 13.90
N GLY A 165 -6.53 3.33 15.02
CA GLY A 165 -5.59 2.23 15.28
C GLY A 165 -4.13 2.46 14.83
N VAL A 166 -3.75 3.67 14.44
CA VAL A 166 -2.37 4.06 14.12
C VAL A 166 -1.89 5.20 15.01
N TYR A 167 -0.78 4.95 15.67
CA TYR A 167 -0.06 5.95 16.43
C TYR A 167 0.95 6.66 15.53
N ASP A 168 0.76 7.95 15.30
CA ASP A 168 1.74 8.84 14.67
C ASP A 168 2.18 9.89 15.69
N GLY A 169 3.43 9.79 16.16
CA GLY A 169 3.90 10.67 17.23
C GLY A 169 5.32 10.39 17.70
N ALA A 170 5.72 11.08 18.75
CA ALA A 170 7.05 10.92 19.34
C ALA A 170 7.17 9.58 20.09
N ALA A 171 8.35 8.97 20.05
CA ALA A 171 8.68 7.78 20.82
C ALA A 171 10.16 7.78 21.21
N LYS A 172 10.47 7.05 22.27
CA LYS A 172 11.83 6.69 22.65
C LYS A 172 12.12 5.30 22.13
N VAL A 173 13.13 5.15 21.27
CA VAL A 173 13.56 3.87 20.72
C VAL A 173 14.91 3.51 21.34
N VAL A 174 14.94 2.45 22.15
CA VAL A 174 16.16 1.92 22.75
C VAL A 174 16.72 0.85 21.83
N VAL A 175 17.94 1.08 21.33
CA VAL A 175 18.69 0.20 20.44
C VAL A 175 20.00 -0.18 21.14
N SER A 176 20.16 -1.47 21.48
CA SER A 176 21.23 -1.91 22.38
C SER A 176 21.19 -1.12 23.70
N ASP A 177 22.17 -0.26 23.93
CA ASP A 177 22.39 0.58 25.10
C ASP A 177 22.23 2.09 24.80
N ARG A 178 21.75 2.43 23.59
CA ARG A 178 21.47 3.81 23.16
C ARG A 178 19.98 4.08 23.11
N MET A 179 19.57 5.24 23.63
CA MET A 179 18.20 5.75 23.51
C MET A 179 18.13 6.81 22.41
N LEU A 180 17.20 6.64 21.48
CA LEU A 180 16.94 7.55 20.38
C LEU A 180 15.56 8.20 20.59
N ASP A 181 15.52 9.53 20.65
CA ASP A 181 14.26 10.27 20.51
C ASP A 181 13.90 10.34 19.02
N ALA A 182 12.78 9.74 18.64
CA ALA A 182 12.38 9.61 17.25
C ALA A 182 10.89 9.88 17.08
N LYS A 183 10.49 10.31 15.88
CA LYS A 183 9.08 10.21 15.47
C LYS A 183 8.83 8.78 14.99
N VAL A 184 7.65 8.24 15.24
CA VAL A 184 7.23 6.92 14.76
C VAL A 184 5.81 6.99 14.20
N ARG A 185 5.51 6.16 13.20
CA ARG A 185 4.14 5.85 12.74
C ARG A 185 3.95 4.34 12.88
N LEU A 186 3.09 3.90 13.79
CA LEU A 186 2.92 2.50 14.20
C LEU A 186 1.45 2.09 14.11
N THR A 187 1.20 0.89 13.61
CA THR A 187 -0.13 0.26 13.54
C THR A 187 -0.04 -1.18 14.00
N GLY A 188 -1.17 -1.85 14.23
CA GLY A 188 -1.16 -3.28 14.48
C GLY A 188 -2.51 -3.93 14.26
N ARG A 189 -2.51 -5.27 14.32
CA ARG A 189 -3.70 -6.09 14.17
C ARG A 189 -3.51 -7.44 14.85
N ILE A 190 -4.62 -8.10 15.21
CA ILE A 190 -4.58 -9.51 15.59
C ILE A 190 -4.39 -10.35 14.31
N ASP A 191 -3.37 -11.21 14.29
CA ASP A 191 -3.18 -12.18 13.21
C ASP A 191 -4.08 -13.40 13.48
N PRO A 192 -4.99 -13.76 12.55
CA PRO A 192 -5.95 -14.84 12.77
C PRO A 192 -5.33 -16.24 12.78
N ILE A 193 -4.07 -16.38 12.34
CA ILE A 193 -3.38 -17.68 12.30
C ILE A 193 -2.82 -18.03 13.67
N ASP A 194 -2.26 -17.07 14.39
CA ASP A 194 -1.63 -17.29 15.70
C ASP A 194 -2.39 -16.66 16.88
N GLY A 195 -3.39 -15.81 16.61
CA GLY A 195 -4.20 -15.12 17.62
C GLY A 195 -3.44 -14.02 18.36
N HIS A 196 -2.22 -13.67 17.92
CA HIS A 196 -1.41 -12.65 18.55
C HIS A 196 -1.61 -11.29 17.90
N TYR A 197 -1.41 -10.22 18.67
CA TYR A 197 -1.36 -8.88 18.13
C TYR A 197 0.01 -8.63 17.50
N HIS A 198 0.06 -8.39 16.19
CA HIS A 198 1.26 -8.01 15.46
C HIS A 198 1.21 -6.52 15.21
N TRP A 199 2.21 -5.79 15.67
CA TRP A 199 2.35 -4.36 15.40
C TRP A 199 3.59 -4.09 14.54
N GLN A 200 3.52 -3.06 13.72
CA GLN A 200 4.57 -2.68 12.79
C GLN A 200 4.52 -1.20 12.47
N GLY A 201 5.56 -0.68 11.87
CA GLY A 201 5.55 0.69 11.38
C GLY A 201 6.93 1.22 11.00
N THR A 202 7.08 2.52 11.11
CA THR A 202 8.29 3.25 10.72
C THR A 202 8.84 4.06 11.88
N VAL A 203 10.15 4.02 12.05
CA VAL A 203 10.92 4.87 12.96
C VAL A 203 11.70 5.88 12.14
N PHE A 204 11.39 7.16 12.33
CA PHE A 204 12.02 8.28 11.65
C PHE A 204 13.26 8.73 12.44
N ALA A 205 14.38 8.03 12.23
CA ALA A 205 15.67 8.30 12.88
C ALA A 205 16.82 8.29 11.86
N ALA A 206 16.99 9.41 11.14
CA ALA A 206 17.89 9.51 9.98
C ALA A 206 19.37 9.17 10.27
N ASP A 207 19.84 9.48 11.48
CA ASP A 207 21.26 9.49 11.81
C ASP A 207 21.73 8.27 12.64
N ALA A 208 20.87 7.27 12.84
CA ALA A 208 21.27 6.09 13.60
C ALA A 208 22.11 5.13 12.73
N ASP A 209 23.36 4.91 13.10
CA ASP A 209 24.19 3.84 12.54
C ASP A 209 23.83 2.51 13.21
N VAL A 210 22.83 1.83 12.66
CA VAL A 210 22.28 0.57 13.19
C VAL A 210 22.47 -0.53 12.16
N ARG A 211 23.13 -1.63 12.57
CA ARG A 211 23.21 -2.86 11.77
C ARG A 211 21.92 -3.64 11.88
N LEU A 212 21.29 -3.94 10.75
CA LEU A 212 19.99 -4.62 10.71
C LEU A 212 20.13 -6.12 10.39
N PRO A 213 19.18 -6.97 10.84
CA PRO A 213 18.09 -6.63 11.74
C PRO A 213 18.58 -6.42 13.18
N GLN A 214 17.92 -5.54 13.94
CA GLN A 214 18.32 -5.17 15.30
C GLN A 214 17.12 -5.20 16.26
N ASP A 215 17.28 -5.86 17.41
CA ASP A 215 16.26 -5.84 18.46
C ASP A 215 16.21 -4.47 19.15
N VAL A 216 14.99 -4.00 19.42
CA VAL A 216 14.73 -2.68 20.00
C VAL A 216 13.61 -2.72 21.02
N THR A 217 13.59 -1.73 21.90
CA THR A 217 12.41 -1.41 22.72
C THR A 217 11.87 -0.07 22.29
N VAL A 218 10.59 -0.02 21.94
CA VAL A 218 9.88 1.23 21.59
C VAL A 218 9.04 1.64 22.80
N ALA A 219 9.18 2.88 23.24
CA ALA A 219 8.44 3.44 24.37
C ALA A 219 7.69 4.72 23.97
N ILE A 220 6.41 4.79 24.33
CA ILE A 220 5.50 5.92 24.09
C ILE A 220 4.76 6.18 25.40
N GLY A 221 4.99 7.35 26.00
CA GLY A 221 4.51 7.64 27.36
C GLY A 221 4.96 6.56 28.34
N ASP A 222 4.01 5.97 29.06
CA ASP A 222 4.25 4.93 30.06
C ASP A 222 4.22 3.49 29.49
N ARG A 223 4.00 3.34 28.17
CA ARG A 223 3.93 2.04 27.50
C ARG A 223 5.23 1.75 26.77
N CYS A 224 5.66 0.49 26.81
CA CYS A 224 6.81 0.03 26.04
C CYS A 224 6.57 -1.37 25.48
N ALA A 225 7.19 -1.65 24.34
CA ALA A 225 7.10 -2.94 23.68
C ALA A 225 8.42 -3.30 23.01
N ARG A 226 8.73 -4.60 23.00
CA ARG A 226 9.88 -5.14 22.27
C ARG A 226 9.52 -5.29 20.79
N GLY A 227 10.42 -4.84 19.93
CA GLY A 227 10.33 -5.00 18.49
C GLY A 227 11.68 -5.29 17.87
N ARG A 228 11.71 -5.28 16.55
CA ARG A 228 12.90 -5.50 15.73
C ARG A 228 12.88 -4.52 14.58
N LEU A 229 13.97 -3.78 14.41
CA LEU A 229 14.23 -3.04 13.19
C LEU A 229 14.66 -4.03 12.10
N THR A 230 14.04 -3.97 10.93
CA THR A 230 14.18 -5.00 9.89
C THR A 230 14.78 -4.47 8.59
N GLU A 231 14.51 -3.21 8.24
CA GLU A 231 14.97 -2.58 7.01
C GLU A 231 15.30 -1.10 7.28
N ARG A 232 16.32 -0.57 6.61
CA ARG A 232 16.54 0.87 6.48
C ARG A 232 15.98 1.28 5.13
N THR A 233 14.99 2.16 5.15
CA THR A 233 14.36 2.66 3.93
C THR A 233 15.31 3.63 3.20
N PRO A 234 15.09 3.90 1.91
CA PRO A 234 15.87 4.90 1.16
C PRO A 234 15.83 6.32 1.76
N TRP A 235 14.84 6.64 2.59
CA TRP A 235 14.71 7.92 3.29
C TRP A 235 15.40 7.95 4.65
N SER A 236 16.32 7.00 4.91
CA SER A 236 16.99 6.83 6.20
C SER A 236 16.05 6.61 7.39
N THR A 237 14.87 6.05 7.16
CA THR A 237 13.99 5.59 8.25
C THR A 237 14.14 4.09 8.46
N PHE A 238 13.68 3.56 9.60
CA PHE A 238 13.72 2.12 9.86
C PHE A 238 12.32 1.51 9.88
N SER A 239 12.15 0.36 9.23
CA SER A 239 10.98 -0.49 9.42
C SER A 239 11.10 -1.20 10.77
N VAL A 240 10.04 -1.16 11.58
CA VAL A 240 9.95 -1.84 12.88
C VAL A 240 8.77 -2.80 12.89
N VAL A 241 8.97 -3.97 13.51
CA VAL A 241 7.91 -4.96 13.77
C VAL A 241 7.99 -5.44 15.21
N GLY A 242 6.86 -5.81 15.81
CA GLY A 242 6.81 -6.41 17.13
C GLY A 242 5.56 -7.24 17.34
N LEU A 243 5.59 -8.05 18.39
CA LEU A 243 4.55 -9.02 18.73
C LEU A 243 4.00 -8.72 20.12
N GLY A 244 2.72 -9.02 20.31
CA GLY A 244 2.00 -8.82 21.56
C GLY A 244 1.52 -7.38 21.74
N MET A 245 1.41 -6.96 23.01
CA MET A 245 0.88 -5.65 23.36
C MET A 245 1.72 -4.53 22.72
N PRO A 246 1.11 -3.63 21.94
CA PRO A 246 1.85 -2.56 21.28
C PRO A 246 2.28 -1.48 22.29
N PRO A 247 3.25 -0.63 21.90
CA PRO A 247 3.68 0.48 22.73
C PRO A 247 2.70 1.66 22.70
N PHE A 248 1.61 1.61 21.92
CA PHE A 248 0.60 2.66 21.82
C PHE A 248 -0.74 2.20 22.39
N ALA A 249 -1.64 3.15 22.68
CA ALA A 249 -2.98 2.83 23.17
C ALA A 249 -3.79 2.12 22.08
N LEU A 250 -4.42 1.01 22.44
CA LEU A 250 -5.46 0.39 21.62
C LEU A 250 -6.78 1.03 22.02
N GLU A 251 -7.57 1.49 21.06
CA GLU A 251 -8.94 1.91 21.34
C GLU A 251 -9.71 0.71 21.90
N ALA A 252 -10.37 0.93 23.04
CA ALA A 252 -11.22 -0.08 23.63
C ALA A 252 -12.48 -0.19 22.77
N VAL A 253 -12.61 -1.27 21.99
CA VAL A 253 -13.88 -1.62 21.39
C VAL A 253 -14.85 -1.93 22.55
N GLU A 254 -15.77 -1.01 22.84
CA GLU A 254 -16.93 -1.32 23.67
C GLU A 254 -17.75 -2.37 22.94
N VAL A 255 -17.62 -3.62 23.37
CA VAL A 255 -18.48 -4.71 22.92
C VAL A 255 -19.81 -4.54 23.66
N ASP A 256 -20.82 -4.01 22.97
CA ASP A 256 -22.19 -4.07 23.46
C ASP A 256 -22.63 -5.54 23.41
N VAL A 257 -22.62 -6.19 24.56
CA VAL A 257 -23.11 -7.57 24.70
C VAL A 257 -24.61 -7.48 24.89
N PRO A 258 -25.44 -7.93 23.92
CA PRO A 258 -26.88 -7.98 24.14
C PRO A 258 -27.13 -9.00 25.26
N ARG A 259 -27.70 -8.52 26.36
CA ARG A 259 -28.17 -9.38 27.45
C ARG A 259 -29.28 -10.28 26.91
N GLN A 260 -29.06 -11.59 26.97
CA GLN A 260 -30.14 -12.59 26.96
C GLN A 260 -30.71 -12.77 28.36
#